data_AF-A0A662HYE5-F1
#
_entry.id   AF-A0A662HYE5-F1
#
_cell.length_a   1.000
_cell.length_b   1.000
_cell.length_c   1.000
_cell.angle_alpha   90.00
_cell.angle_beta   90.00
_cell.angle_gamma   90.00
#
_symmetry.space_group_name_H-M   'P 1'
#
loop_
_entity.id
_entity.type
_entity.pdbx_description
1 polymer ?
#
loop_
_entity_poly.entity_id
_entity_poly.type
_entity_poly.pdbx_seq_one_letter_code
_entity_poly.pdbx_strand_id
1 'polypeptide(L)'
;MSNSSNPRKSQDPPEGISRRDFLKLTAAAVVGVAIGAGVGYAAKPAVTVTETTTETTTATTTVPVTQAVTKTVTVTPTPTLPEKVWLFIDPDKCSGCRRCEIACSIFHEGKIWPEASRIRVFTLAPGLDVPIVCTYCKDFPCVNACPTGALHVDEKTGALVVDKDKCIKCHRCYEACPGHIPTYHPTEGYALICDLCGGDPQCAKVCLEGAIQVKPYGAMDTYKLLADEPEEIVKDLADKYLGKYGEKYLVI
;
A
#
# COMPACT_ATOMS: atom_id res chain seq x y z
N MET A 1 12.03 47.28 6.66
CA MET A 1 11.78 46.75 8.02
C MET A 1 12.09 45.25 8.00
N SER A 2 12.96 44.85 8.94
CA SER A 2 13.31 43.49 9.37
C SER A 2 13.62 42.41 8.32
N ASN A 3 14.93 42.32 8.06
CA ASN A 3 15.73 41.11 7.94
C ASN A 3 15.33 40.00 8.94
N SER A 4 15.34 38.73 8.53
CA SER A 4 15.77 37.63 9.41
C SER A 4 16.23 36.43 8.58
N SER A 5 17.44 36.00 8.90
CA SER A 5 18.30 35.03 8.22
C SER A 5 18.25 33.64 8.87
N ASN A 6 18.16 32.61 8.01
CA ASN A 6 18.69 31.23 8.03
C ASN A 6 19.37 30.69 9.33
N PRO A 7 19.23 29.40 9.73
CA PRO A 7 20.12 28.34 9.17
C PRO A 7 19.60 26.88 9.23
N ARG A 8 19.91 26.07 8.22
CA ARG A 8 20.41 24.68 8.40
C ARG A 8 21.12 24.18 7.13
N LYS A 9 22.41 24.53 7.07
CA LYS A 9 23.41 24.01 6.13
C LYS A 9 23.80 22.57 6.50
N SER A 10 24.20 21.83 5.47
CA SER A 10 24.83 20.50 5.47
C SER A 10 25.96 20.39 6.51
N GLN A 11 26.02 19.26 7.20
CA GLN A 11 27.07 18.93 8.17
C GLN A 11 28.34 18.50 7.43
N ASP A 12 29.43 19.24 7.64
CA ASP A 12 30.77 18.84 7.25
C ASP A 12 31.35 17.84 8.25
N PRO A 13 32.24 16.91 7.83
CA PRO A 13 32.88 15.94 8.71
C PRO A 13 33.86 16.61 9.71
N PRO A 14 34.11 15.97 10.87
CA PRO A 14 34.87 16.56 11.97
C PRO A 14 36.31 16.93 11.58
N GLU A 15 36.76 18.08 12.06
CA GLU A 15 38.05 18.68 11.74
C GLU A 15 39.23 17.74 12.09
N GLY A 16 40.18 17.62 11.15
CA GLY A 16 41.48 16.96 11.37
C GLY A 16 41.74 15.68 10.58
N ILE A 17 40.78 15.16 9.80
CA ILE A 17 40.98 13.96 8.97
C ILE A 17 41.01 14.36 7.49
N SER A 18 42.12 14.06 6.79
CA SER A 18 42.20 14.34 5.35
C SER A 18 41.26 13.42 4.57
N ARG A 19 40.68 13.93 3.47
CA ARG A 19 39.80 13.17 2.57
C ARG A 19 40.41 11.84 2.08
N ARG A 20 41.75 11.78 2.00
CA ARG A 20 42.49 10.58 1.57
C ARG A 20 42.57 9.51 2.67
N ASP A 21 42.47 9.90 3.94
CA ASP A 21 42.50 9.00 5.09
C ASP A 21 41.12 8.43 5.39
N PHE A 22 40.06 9.20 5.13
CA PHE A 22 38.67 8.71 5.19
C PHE A 22 38.39 7.61 4.14
N LEU A 23 38.94 7.76 2.93
CA LEU A 23 38.84 6.76 1.85
C LEU A 23 39.66 5.48 2.11
N LYS A 24 40.67 5.53 2.99
CA LYS A 24 41.47 4.36 3.37
C LYS A 24 40.80 3.55 4.49
N LEU A 25 40.06 4.20 5.40
CA LEU A 25 39.31 3.52 6.46
C LEU A 25 38.16 2.66 5.92
N THR A 26 37.58 3.02 4.78
CA THR A 26 36.49 2.25 4.16
C THR A 26 36.98 1.08 3.28
N ALA A 27 38.28 0.95 3.03
CA ALA A 27 38.84 -0.06 2.12
C ALA A 27 39.44 -1.30 2.82
N ALA A 28 39.46 -1.36 4.15
CA ALA A 28 40.05 -2.46 4.93
C ALA A 28 38.98 -3.30 5.65
N ALA A 29 38.08 -3.93 4.89
CA ALA A 29 37.18 -4.95 5.43
C ALA A 29 36.88 -6.07 4.40
N VAL A 30 37.89 -6.56 3.68
CA VAL A 30 37.75 -7.81 2.88
C VAL A 30 39.08 -8.56 2.81
N VAL A 31 39.37 -9.39 3.81
CA VAL A 31 40.10 -10.70 3.76
C VAL A 31 39.84 -11.33 5.14
N GLY A 32 39.32 -12.53 5.37
CA GLY A 32 38.95 -13.68 4.57
C GLY A 32 39.09 -14.91 5.49
N VAL A 33 38.16 -15.88 5.46
CA VAL A 33 38.43 -17.29 5.80
C VAL A 33 37.46 -18.16 5.01
N ALA A 34 38.00 -19.07 4.20
CA ALA A 34 37.29 -20.20 3.62
C ALA A 34 37.85 -21.48 4.23
N ILE A 35 37.02 -22.32 4.88
CA ILE A 35 37.23 -23.77 5.04
C ILE A 35 35.86 -24.46 5.17
N GLY A 36 35.60 -25.43 4.27
CA GLY A 36 35.05 -26.76 4.60
C GLY A 36 33.57 -26.95 4.95
N ALA A 37 32.87 -27.61 4.02
CA ALA A 37 32.00 -28.78 4.21
C ALA A 37 30.93 -28.82 5.33
N GLY A 38 29.66 -28.77 4.91
CA GLY A 38 28.53 -29.49 5.52
C GLY A 38 27.91 -28.92 6.80
N VAL A 39 26.66 -29.34 7.05
CA VAL A 39 25.87 -29.24 8.30
C VAL A 39 24.90 -28.05 8.42
N GLY A 40 23.60 -28.39 8.38
CA GLY A 40 22.47 -27.86 9.17
C GLY A 40 22.34 -26.36 9.44
N TYR A 41 21.28 -25.74 8.90
CA TYR A 41 20.88 -24.38 9.29
C TYR A 41 20.40 -24.33 10.75
N ALA A 42 21.23 -23.76 11.62
CA ALA A 42 20.87 -23.39 12.98
C ALA A 42 20.02 -22.10 12.98
N ALA A 43 18.85 -22.15 13.62
CA ALA A 43 18.12 -20.94 13.99
C ALA A 43 18.94 -20.10 14.98
N LYS A 44 19.02 -18.78 14.76
CA LYS A 44 19.62 -17.87 15.76
C LYS A 44 18.62 -17.66 16.91
N PRO A 45 19.09 -17.54 18.17
CA PRO A 45 18.22 -17.41 19.32
C PRO A 45 17.49 -16.06 19.34
N ALA A 46 16.26 -16.07 19.88
CA ALA A 46 15.46 -14.89 20.13
C ALA A 46 16.20 -13.89 21.03
N VAL A 47 16.09 -12.60 20.73
CA VAL A 47 16.67 -11.52 21.53
C VAL A 47 15.59 -10.98 22.46
N THR A 48 15.81 -11.10 23.77
CA THR A 48 14.97 -10.48 24.79
C THR A 48 15.52 -9.09 25.11
N VAL A 49 14.69 -8.06 24.93
CA VAL A 49 15.03 -6.69 25.35
C VAL A 49 14.13 -6.33 26.53
N THR A 50 14.74 -5.89 27.63
CA THR A 50 14.04 -5.42 28.82
C THR A 50 14.12 -3.89 28.84
N GLU A 51 13.00 -3.20 28.62
CA GLU A 51 12.90 -1.77 28.86
C GLU A 51 12.15 -1.50 30.16
N THR A 52 12.71 -0.64 31.01
CA THR A 52 12.11 -0.20 32.27
C THR A 52 11.56 1.21 32.06
N THR A 53 10.23 1.36 32.05
CA THR A 53 9.59 2.68 32.07
C THR A 53 8.84 2.85 33.38
N THR A 54 9.10 3.97 34.07
CA THR A 54 8.44 4.33 35.33
C THR A 54 7.27 5.25 35.03
N GLU A 55 6.04 4.75 35.17
CA GLU A 55 4.83 5.59 35.16
C GLU A 55 4.43 5.95 36.60
N THR A 56 4.28 7.24 36.87
CA THR A 56 3.80 7.76 38.14
C THR A 56 2.35 8.21 37.98
N THR A 57 1.40 7.44 38.51
CA THR A 57 0.01 7.87 38.64
C THR A 57 -0.29 8.26 40.08
N THR A 58 -0.79 9.47 40.27
CA THR A 58 -1.19 9.98 41.59
C THR A 58 -2.64 9.60 41.85
N ALA A 59 -2.87 8.71 42.81
CA ALA A 59 -4.17 8.50 43.42
C ALA A 59 -4.04 8.66 44.94
N THR A 60 -4.92 9.49 45.49
CA THR A 60 -5.06 9.85 46.90
C THR A 60 -5.22 8.61 47.79
N THR A 61 -4.52 8.65 48.92
CA THR A 61 -4.58 7.78 50.11
C THR A 61 -3.27 7.03 50.36
N THR A 62 -2.70 7.34 51.51
CA THR A 62 -1.44 6.91 52.14
C THR A 62 -1.11 5.43 51.97
N VAL A 63 -0.23 5.10 51.01
CA VAL A 63 1.01 4.28 51.08
C VAL A 63 1.49 4.08 49.61
N PRO A 64 2.69 4.55 49.21
CA PRO A 64 3.19 4.26 47.87
C PRO A 64 3.67 2.80 47.82
N VAL A 65 2.95 1.97 47.07
CA VAL A 65 3.40 0.61 46.72
C VAL A 65 4.01 0.68 45.32
N THR A 66 5.34 0.69 45.26
CA THR A 66 6.09 0.60 44.00
C THR A 66 6.03 -0.84 43.51
N GLN A 67 5.10 -1.16 42.61
CA GLN A 67 5.10 -2.46 41.94
C GLN A 67 5.80 -2.34 40.59
N ALA A 68 6.95 -3.01 40.47
CA ALA A 68 7.61 -3.19 39.18
C ALA A 68 6.79 -4.22 38.37
N VAL A 69 6.12 -3.76 37.31
CA VAL A 69 5.42 -4.66 36.38
C VAL A 69 6.36 -4.97 35.22
N THR A 70 7.00 -6.13 35.26
CA THR A 70 7.83 -6.62 34.15
C THR A 70 6.94 -7.20 33.07
N LYS A 71 6.68 -6.45 31.99
CA LYS A 71 5.98 -6.98 30.81
C LYS A 71 6.99 -7.50 29.80
N THR A 72 7.07 -8.81 29.65
CA THR A 72 7.85 -9.44 28.57
C THR A 72 7.10 -9.25 27.26
N VAL A 73 7.64 -8.46 26.33
CA VAL A 73 7.12 -8.32 24.97
C VAL A 73 7.98 -9.20 24.06
N THR A 74 7.40 -10.31 23.59
CA THR A 74 8.01 -11.12 22.55
C THR A 74 7.85 -10.38 21.22
N VAL A 75 8.93 -9.77 20.73
CA VAL A 75 8.97 -9.21 19.37
C VAL A 75 9.32 -10.36 18.42
N THR A 76 8.32 -10.87 17.69
CA THR A 76 8.57 -11.77 16.56
C THR A 76 9.38 -11.02 15.51
N PRO A 77 10.49 -11.58 14.99
CA PRO A 77 11.27 -10.90 13.96
C PRO A 77 10.41 -10.66 12.72
N THR A 78 10.35 -9.41 12.28
CA THR A 78 9.72 -9.00 11.02
C THR A 78 10.36 -9.79 9.87
N PRO A 79 9.58 -10.49 9.04
CA PRO A 79 10.11 -11.26 7.92
C PRO A 79 10.91 -10.37 6.95
N THR A 80 12.02 -10.91 6.47
CA THR A 80 13.06 -10.24 5.68
C THR A 80 12.75 -10.22 4.17
N LEU A 81 12.41 -9.05 3.62
CA LEU A 81 12.25 -8.66 2.19
C LEU A 81 11.14 -9.36 1.36
N PRO A 82 10.46 -8.65 0.43
CA PRO A 82 9.07 -8.27 0.58
C PRO A 82 8.14 -9.32 -0.03
N GLU A 83 7.21 -9.82 0.77
CA GLU A 83 6.06 -10.55 0.26
C GLU A 83 5.23 -9.55 -0.57
N LYS A 84 5.39 -9.57 -1.90
CA LYS A 84 4.55 -8.76 -2.81
C LYS A 84 3.09 -8.98 -2.40
N VAL A 85 2.30 -7.92 -2.37
CA VAL A 85 0.90 -8.00 -1.97
C VAL A 85 -0.02 -7.69 -3.13
N TRP A 86 -1.26 -8.15 -3.03
CA TRP A 86 -2.34 -7.75 -3.92
C TRP A 86 -3.62 -7.50 -3.12
N LEU A 87 -4.55 -6.79 -3.73
CA LEU A 87 -5.87 -6.53 -3.15
C LEU A 87 -6.86 -7.57 -3.64
N PHE A 88 -7.40 -8.36 -2.71
CA PHE A 88 -8.56 -9.20 -2.95
C PHE A 88 -9.83 -8.40 -2.63
N ILE A 89 -10.76 -8.38 -3.58
CA ILE A 89 -12.02 -7.67 -3.47
C ILE A 89 -13.17 -8.67 -3.37
N ASP A 90 -14.00 -8.48 -2.35
CA ASP A 90 -15.19 -9.26 -2.06
C ASP A 90 -16.40 -8.32 -2.05
N PRO A 91 -17.09 -8.17 -3.21
CA PRO A 91 -18.22 -7.27 -3.35
C PRO A 91 -19.38 -7.60 -2.42
N ASP A 92 -19.57 -8.87 -2.05
CA ASP A 92 -20.64 -9.32 -1.15
C ASP A 92 -20.58 -8.66 0.23
N LYS A 93 -19.40 -8.20 0.64
CA LYS A 93 -19.16 -7.55 1.93
C LYS A 93 -19.13 -6.04 1.86
N CYS A 94 -19.27 -5.44 0.67
CA CYS A 94 -19.19 -4.00 0.55
C CYS A 94 -20.46 -3.33 1.08
N SER A 95 -20.31 -2.42 2.04
CA SER A 95 -21.41 -1.63 2.61
C SER A 95 -21.66 -0.29 1.91
N GLY A 96 -20.92 0.02 0.84
CA GLY A 96 -21.03 1.31 0.16
C GLY A 96 -20.49 2.52 0.94
N CYS A 97 -19.82 2.32 2.07
CA CYS A 97 -19.42 3.41 2.98
C CYS A 97 -18.37 4.39 2.43
N ARG A 98 -17.73 4.10 1.28
CA ARG A 98 -16.74 4.96 0.58
C ARG A 98 -15.52 5.40 1.40
N ARG A 99 -15.27 4.80 2.56
CA ARG A 99 -14.08 5.08 3.39
C ARG A 99 -12.77 4.81 2.63
N CYS A 100 -12.77 3.81 1.75
CA CYS A 100 -11.64 3.50 0.89
C CYS A 100 -11.29 4.64 -0.08
N GLU A 101 -12.29 5.32 -0.66
CA GLU A 101 -12.08 6.46 -1.57
C GLU A 101 -11.41 7.61 -0.82
N ILE A 102 -11.93 7.92 0.37
CA ILE A 102 -11.43 8.96 1.27
C ILE A 102 -9.99 8.66 1.68
N ALA A 103 -9.72 7.47 2.21
CA ALA A 103 -8.39 7.08 2.68
C ALA A 103 -7.34 7.15 1.57
N CYS A 104 -7.68 6.69 0.36
CA CYS A 104 -6.80 6.79 -0.80
C CYS A 104 -6.52 8.25 -1.17
N SER A 105 -7.56 9.11 -1.24
CA SER A 105 -7.36 10.53 -1.56
C SER A 105 -6.53 11.27 -0.51
N ILE A 106 -6.72 11.01 0.79
CA ILE A 106 -5.92 11.61 1.85
C ILE A 106 -4.45 11.19 1.71
N PHE A 107 -4.20 9.90 1.43
CA PHE A 107 -2.84 9.39 1.33
C PHE A 107 -2.07 9.99 0.15
N HIS A 108 -2.70 10.16 -1.01
CA HIS A 108 -2.01 10.66 -2.21
C HIS A 108 -2.09 12.19 -2.39
N GLU A 109 -3.18 12.82 -1.96
CA GLU A 109 -3.47 14.23 -2.21
C GLU A 109 -3.41 15.09 -0.94
N GLY A 110 -3.31 14.47 0.25
CA GLY A 110 -3.26 15.17 1.53
C GLY A 110 -4.59 15.81 1.96
N LYS A 111 -5.70 15.50 1.26
CA LYS A 111 -7.03 16.08 1.50
C LYS A 111 -8.12 15.08 1.11
N ILE A 112 -9.33 15.28 1.64
CA ILE A 112 -10.50 14.51 1.26
C ILE A 112 -10.90 14.93 -0.16
N TRP A 113 -10.60 14.11 -1.15
CA TRP A 113 -10.88 14.37 -2.56
C TRP A 113 -11.19 13.08 -3.32
N PRO A 114 -12.39 12.50 -3.13
CA PRO A 114 -12.76 11.22 -3.73
C PRO A 114 -12.56 11.17 -5.24
N GLU A 115 -12.74 12.28 -5.95
CA GLU A 115 -12.56 12.35 -7.41
C GLU A 115 -11.12 12.04 -7.85
N ALA A 116 -10.12 12.37 -7.04
CA ALA A 116 -8.71 12.04 -7.27
C ALA A 116 -8.29 10.68 -6.67
N SER A 117 -9.24 9.91 -6.15
CA SER A 117 -8.99 8.57 -5.62
C SER A 117 -8.71 7.54 -6.72
N ARG A 118 -7.81 6.61 -6.43
CA ARG A 118 -7.43 5.48 -7.31
C ARG A 118 -8.31 4.23 -7.12
N ILE A 119 -9.31 4.32 -6.25
CA ILE A 119 -10.37 3.33 -6.02
C ILE A 119 -11.71 4.06 -6.06
N ARG A 120 -12.75 3.39 -6.57
CA ARG A 120 -14.11 3.91 -6.62
C ARG A 120 -15.09 2.86 -6.12
N VAL A 121 -16.16 3.29 -5.46
CA VAL A 121 -17.31 2.47 -5.16
C VAL A 121 -18.39 2.79 -6.18
N PHE A 122 -18.71 1.81 -7.01
CA PHE A 122 -19.78 1.87 -7.99
C PHE A 122 -21.09 1.39 -7.37
N THR A 123 -22.17 2.11 -7.62
CA THR A 123 -23.50 1.80 -7.07
C THR A 123 -24.49 1.83 -8.23
N LEU A 124 -24.92 0.67 -8.72
CA LEU A 124 -25.92 0.57 -9.81
C LEU A 124 -27.34 0.36 -9.27
N ALA A 125 -27.48 -0.20 -8.07
CA ALA A 125 -28.75 -0.35 -7.37
C ALA A 125 -28.56 -0.02 -5.89
N PRO A 126 -29.57 0.54 -5.20
CA PRO A 126 -29.48 0.82 -3.76
C PRO A 126 -29.11 -0.45 -2.97
N GLY A 127 -27.99 -0.39 -2.24
CA GLY A 127 -27.49 -1.51 -1.44
C GLY A 127 -26.66 -2.55 -2.21
N LEU A 128 -26.43 -2.36 -3.52
CA LEU A 128 -25.48 -3.15 -4.32
C LEU A 128 -24.31 -2.24 -4.70
N ASP A 129 -23.35 -2.16 -3.78
CA ASP A 129 -22.15 -1.35 -3.91
C ASP A 129 -20.96 -2.26 -4.25
N VAL A 130 -20.18 -1.89 -5.26
CA VAL A 130 -19.02 -2.66 -5.72
C VAL A 130 -17.78 -1.77 -5.70
N PRO A 131 -16.75 -2.08 -4.90
CA PRO A 131 -15.49 -1.36 -4.93
C PRO A 131 -14.67 -1.83 -6.14
N ILE A 132 -14.36 -0.88 -7.02
CA ILE A 132 -13.59 -1.06 -8.24
C ILE A 132 -12.20 -0.45 -8.05
N VAL A 133 -11.18 -1.29 -8.17
CA VAL A 133 -9.76 -0.93 -8.02
C VAL A 133 -8.92 -1.84 -8.89
N CYS A 134 -7.74 -1.36 -9.31
CA CYS A 134 -6.84 -2.16 -10.13
C CYS A 134 -6.52 -3.50 -9.48
N THR A 135 -6.66 -4.58 -10.26
CA THR A 135 -6.54 -5.97 -9.82
C THR A 135 -5.17 -6.58 -10.07
N TYR A 136 -4.23 -5.81 -10.64
CA TYR A 136 -2.85 -6.22 -10.94
C TYR A 136 -2.81 -7.46 -11.84
N CYS A 137 -3.44 -7.33 -13.00
CA CYS A 137 -3.44 -8.34 -14.07
C CYS A 137 -2.00 -8.80 -14.38
N LYS A 138 -1.79 -10.11 -14.50
CA LYS A 138 -0.47 -10.73 -14.71
C LYS A 138 0.26 -10.26 -15.98
N ASP A 139 -0.51 -9.94 -17.03
CA ASP A 139 -0.05 -9.52 -18.34
C ASP A 139 0.03 -7.99 -18.52
N PHE A 140 -0.49 -7.22 -17.56
CA PHE A 140 -0.47 -5.74 -17.52
C PHE A 140 -0.77 -5.08 -18.89
N PRO A 141 -1.95 -5.30 -19.49
CA PRO A 141 -2.27 -4.76 -20.81
C PRO A 141 -2.18 -3.23 -20.87
N CYS A 142 -2.50 -2.56 -19.75
CA CYS A 142 -2.37 -1.12 -19.58
C CYS A 142 -0.93 -0.61 -19.68
N VAL A 143 0.06 -1.37 -19.18
CA VAL A 143 1.50 -1.04 -19.31
C VAL A 143 1.92 -1.18 -20.76
N ASN A 144 1.57 -2.30 -21.41
CA ASN A 144 1.93 -2.57 -22.80
C ASN A 144 1.33 -1.55 -23.77
N ALA A 145 0.16 -1.01 -23.45
CA ALA A 145 -0.50 0.03 -24.26
C ALA A 145 0.11 1.44 -24.09
N CYS A 146 0.95 1.67 -23.08
CA CYS A 146 1.50 2.99 -22.78
C CYS A 146 2.65 3.34 -23.75
N PRO A 147 2.47 4.29 -24.68
CA PRO A 147 3.47 4.56 -25.73
C PRO A 147 4.71 5.30 -25.22
N THR A 148 4.61 5.97 -24.06
CA THR A 148 5.71 6.76 -23.48
C THR A 148 6.43 6.05 -22.34
N GLY A 149 5.97 4.85 -21.95
CA GLY A 149 6.48 4.15 -20.77
C GLY A 149 6.19 4.88 -19.45
N ALA A 150 5.18 5.75 -19.41
CA ALA A 150 4.77 6.44 -18.19
C ALA A 150 4.22 5.48 -17.12
N LEU A 151 3.52 4.44 -17.55
CA LEU A 151 2.98 3.39 -16.67
C LEU A 151 3.94 2.19 -16.67
N HIS A 152 4.38 1.77 -15.48
CA HIS A 152 5.30 0.64 -15.32
C HIS A 152 5.03 -0.10 -14.00
N VAL A 153 5.57 -1.31 -13.87
CA VAL A 153 5.48 -2.11 -12.64
C VAL A 153 6.71 -1.85 -11.78
N ASP A 154 6.51 -1.51 -10.51
CA ASP A 154 7.57 -1.48 -9.52
C ASP A 154 7.99 -2.91 -9.15
N GLU A 155 9.24 -3.26 -9.39
CA GLU A 155 9.72 -4.63 -9.21
C GLU A 155 9.72 -5.11 -7.75
N LYS A 156 9.83 -4.18 -6.80
CA LYS A 156 9.92 -4.48 -5.36
C LYS A 156 8.54 -4.83 -4.80
N THR A 157 7.54 -4.02 -5.13
CA THR A 157 6.19 -4.08 -4.56
C THR A 157 5.21 -4.83 -5.48
N GLY A 158 5.48 -4.88 -6.78
CA GLY A 158 4.52 -5.33 -7.80
C GLY A 158 3.44 -4.29 -8.13
N ALA A 159 3.53 -3.08 -7.58
CA ALA A 159 2.58 -2.01 -7.81
C ALA A 159 2.73 -1.41 -9.21
N LEU A 160 1.62 -0.88 -9.76
CA LEU A 160 1.66 -0.03 -10.95
C LEU A 160 1.98 1.40 -10.55
N VAL A 161 2.96 1.99 -11.21
CA VAL A 161 3.42 3.35 -10.96
C VAL A 161 3.24 4.19 -12.23
N VAL A 162 2.63 5.36 -12.06
CA VAL A 162 2.46 6.36 -13.12
C VAL A 162 3.48 7.47 -12.92
N ASP A 163 4.40 7.60 -13.87
CA ASP A 163 5.28 8.76 -14.01
C ASP A 163 4.48 9.92 -14.64
N LYS A 164 4.15 10.91 -13.81
CA LYS A 164 3.30 12.05 -14.20
C LYS A 164 3.90 12.85 -15.36
N ASP A 165 5.23 13.00 -15.39
CA ASP A 165 5.93 13.84 -16.35
C ASP A 165 5.96 13.20 -17.75
N LYS A 166 5.93 11.87 -17.82
CA LYS A 166 5.85 11.13 -19.10
C LYS A 166 4.42 10.87 -19.56
N CYS A 167 3.42 11.08 -18.71
CA CYS A 167 2.03 10.80 -19.02
C CYS A 167 1.46 11.84 -19.98
N ILE A 168 1.33 11.48 -21.25
CA ILE A 168 0.75 12.35 -22.30
C ILE A 168 -0.80 12.36 -22.32
N LYS A 169 -1.46 11.76 -21.32
CA LYS A 169 -2.93 11.80 -21.17
C LYS A 169 -3.69 11.24 -22.39
N CYS A 170 -3.11 10.23 -23.05
CA CYS A 170 -3.66 9.64 -24.28
C CYS A 170 -4.78 8.61 -24.05
N HIS A 171 -5.09 8.30 -22.79
CA HIS A 171 -6.15 7.39 -22.34
C HIS A 171 -6.07 5.93 -22.81
N ARG A 172 -5.02 5.52 -23.53
CA ARG A 172 -4.81 4.13 -23.98
C ARG A 172 -4.79 3.09 -22.85
N CYS A 173 -4.34 3.47 -21.65
CA CYS A 173 -4.35 2.58 -20.50
C CYS A 173 -5.77 2.20 -20.05
N TYR A 174 -6.76 3.10 -20.24
CA TYR A 174 -8.16 2.83 -19.97
C TYR A 174 -8.76 1.89 -21.02
N GLU A 175 -8.49 2.13 -22.30
CA GLU A 175 -8.97 1.28 -23.41
C GLU A 175 -8.41 -0.14 -23.34
N ALA A 176 -7.14 -0.28 -22.94
CA ALA A 176 -6.49 -1.57 -22.79
C ALA A 176 -6.87 -2.31 -21.50
N CYS A 177 -7.49 -1.63 -20.53
CA CYS A 177 -7.90 -2.25 -19.27
C CYS A 177 -9.24 -2.97 -19.47
N PRO A 178 -9.31 -4.31 -19.26
CA PRO A 178 -10.55 -5.05 -19.46
C PRO A 178 -11.72 -4.56 -18.60
N GLY A 179 -11.44 -4.12 -17.36
CA GLY A 179 -12.46 -3.58 -16.45
C GLY A 179 -12.56 -2.05 -16.46
N HIS A 180 -11.95 -1.36 -17.42
CA HIS A 180 -12.05 0.10 -17.56
C HIS A 180 -11.76 0.91 -16.27
N ILE A 181 -10.81 0.42 -15.47
CA ILE A 181 -10.52 0.92 -14.12
C ILE A 181 -9.77 2.26 -14.08
N PRO A 182 -8.77 2.55 -14.95
CA PRO A 182 -8.00 3.79 -14.85
C PRO A 182 -8.90 5.04 -14.91
N THR A 183 -8.76 5.91 -13.92
CA THR A 183 -9.39 7.24 -13.93
C THR A 183 -8.36 8.31 -14.19
N TYR A 184 -8.73 9.59 -14.15
CA TYR A 184 -7.82 10.70 -14.45
C TYR A 184 -7.89 11.76 -13.37
N HIS A 185 -6.72 12.30 -13.02
CA HIS A 185 -6.62 13.30 -11.99
C HIS A 185 -7.43 14.56 -12.40
N PRO A 186 -8.34 15.10 -11.56
CA PRO A 186 -9.30 16.13 -11.99
C PRO A 186 -8.64 17.45 -12.45
N THR A 187 -7.49 17.80 -11.89
CA THR A 187 -6.74 19.02 -12.26
C THR A 187 -5.61 18.75 -13.24
N GLU A 188 -4.69 17.84 -12.90
CA GLU A 188 -3.51 17.56 -13.74
C GLU A 188 -3.79 16.66 -14.94
N GLY A 189 -4.84 15.82 -14.92
CA GLY A 189 -5.26 14.97 -16.03
C GLY A 189 -4.40 13.72 -16.32
N TYR A 190 -3.36 13.45 -15.52
CA TYR A 190 -2.61 12.20 -15.64
C TYR A 190 -3.46 11.01 -15.16
N ALA A 191 -3.11 9.80 -15.62
CA ALA A 191 -3.83 8.58 -15.26
C ALA A 191 -3.69 8.25 -13.76
N LEU A 192 -4.81 7.95 -13.12
CA LEU A 192 -4.88 7.45 -11.74
C LEU A 192 -5.13 5.94 -11.79
N ILE A 193 -4.14 5.19 -11.33
CA ILE A 193 -4.18 3.73 -11.20
C ILE A 193 -3.66 3.41 -9.80
N CYS A 194 -4.23 2.39 -9.15
CA CYS A 194 -3.81 1.99 -7.81
C CYS A 194 -2.33 1.55 -7.82
N ASP A 195 -1.55 2.11 -6.90
CA ASP A 195 -0.12 1.85 -6.72
C ASP A 195 0.15 1.04 -5.43
N LEU A 196 -0.87 0.34 -4.92
CA LEU A 196 -0.85 -0.38 -3.63
C LEU A 196 -0.41 0.49 -2.45
N CYS A 197 -0.43 1.82 -2.58
CA CYS A 197 0.17 2.74 -1.61
C CYS A 197 1.62 2.34 -1.26
N GLY A 198 2.39 1.87 -2.26
CA GLY A 198 3.77 1.40 -2.06
C GLY A 198 3.88 0.06 -1.33
N GLY A 199 2.84 -0.77 -1.36
CA GLY A 199 2.79 -2.08 -0.68
C GLY A 199 2.07 -2.07 0.67
N ASP A 200 1.53 -0.92 1.09
CA ASP A 200 0.76 -0.75 2.32
C ASP A 200 -0.62 -0.13 2.04
N PRO A 201 -1.58 -0.87 1.46
CA PRO A 201 -2.82 -0.29 0.94
C PRO A 201 -3.72 0.30 2.03
N GLN A 202 -3.91 1.62 2.00
CA GLN A 202 -4.72 2.32 3.02
C GLN A 202 -6.21 1.96 2.94
N CYS A 203 -6.72 1.69 1.74
CA CYS A 203 -8.11 1.30 1.53
C CYS A 203 -8.50 0.00 2.25
N ALA A 204 -7.58 -0.96 2.34
CA ALA A 204 -7.81 -2.21 3.06
C ALA A 204 -7.85 -1.98 4.58
N LYS A 205 -6.99 -1.10 5.12
CA LYS A 205 -6.93 -0.80 6.56
C LYS A 205 -8.22 -0.19 7.10
N VAL A 206 -8.90 0.63 6.29
CA VAL A 206 -10.15 1.30 6.69
C VAL A 206 -11.39 0.46 6.39
N CYS A 207 -11.25 -0.67 5.71
CA CYS A 207 -12.35 -1.56 5.36
C CYS A 207 -12.68 -2.51 6.52
N LEU A 208 -13.58 -2.08 7.41
CA LEU A 208 -13.97 -2.90 8.57
C LEU A 208 -14.77 -4.15 8.17
N GLU A 209 -15.44 -4.09 7.01
CA GLU A 209 -16.34 -5.17 6.57
C GLU A 209 -15.56 -6.30 5.87
N GLY A 210 -14.28 -6.08 5.55
CA GLY A 210 -13.43 -7.06 4.88
C GLY A 210 -13.76 -7.24 3.39
N ALA A 211 -14.44 -6.28 2.77
CA ALA A 211 -14.65 -6.24 1.32
C ALA A 211 -13.34 -6.00 0.55
N ILE A 212 -12.36 -5.36 1.16
CA ILE A 212 -11.04 -5.11 0.58
C ILE A 212 -10.00 -5.72 1.52
N GLN A 213 -9.26 -6.71 1.03
CA GLN A 213 -8.30 -7.46 1.82
C GLN A 213 -6.93 -7.46 1.17
N VAL A 214 -5.87 -7.30 1.96
CA VAL A 214 -4.51 -7.54 1.50
C VAL A 214 -4.25 -9.04 1.53
N LYS A 215 -3.75 -9.59 0.42
CA LYS A 215 -3.34 -10.99 0.30
C LYS A 215 -1.91 -11.08 -0.24
N PRO A 216 -1.16 -12.15 0.07
CA PRO A 216 0.12 -12.43 -0.57
C PRO A 216 -0.04 -12.63 -2.07
N TYR A 217 0.86 -12.05 -2.86
CA TYR A 217 0.91 -12.23 -4.30
C TYR A 217 1.13 -13.71 -4.65
N GLY A 218 0.38 -14.22 -5.62
CA GLY A 218 0.41 -15.63 -6.01
C GLY A 218 -0.39 -16.58 -5.11
N ALA A 219 -1.11 -16.06 -4.09
CA ALA A 219 -2.03 -16.88 -3.27
C ALA A 219 -3.26 -17.38 -4.05
N MET A 220 -3.55 -16.81 -5.23
CA MET A 220 -4.63 -17.21 -6.13
C MET A 220 -4.22 -16.88 -7.57
N ASP A 221 -4.76 -17.60 -8.56
CA ASP A 221 -4.55 -17.27 -9.96
C ASP A 221 -5.36 -16.00 -10.29
N THR A 222 -4.70 -14.84 -10.26
CA THR A 222 -5.35 -13.52 -10.37
C THR A 222 -5.80 -13.17 -11.79
N TYR A 223 -5.81 -14.13 -12.72
CA TYR A 223 -6.13 -13.86 -14.11
C TYR A 223 -7.59 -13.44 -14.25
N LYS A 224 -7.80 -12.12 -14.44
CA LYS A 224 -9.08 -11.46 -14.71
C LYS A 224 -10.24 -11.69 -13.73
N LEU A 225 -10.03 -12.39 -12.61
CA LEU A 225 -11.06 -12.70 -11.60
C LEU A 225 -11.92 -11.52 -11.13
N LEU A 226 -11.45 -10.29 -11.35
CA LEU A 226 -12.12 -9.04 -10.97
C LEU A 226 -11.96 -7.96 -12.06
N ALA A 227 -11.58 -8.35 -13.28
CA ALA A 227 -11.41 -7.45 -14.42
C ALA A 227 -12.65 -7.47 -15.33
N ASP A 228 -13.81 -7.68 -14.72
CA ASP A 228 -15.12 -7.56 -15.36
C ASP A 228 -15.61 -6.12 -15.23
N GLU A 229 -16.61 -5.75 -16.04
CA GLU A 229 -17.22 -4.45 -15.92
C GLU A 229 -18.00 -4.34 -14.60
N PRO A 230 -17.95 -3.18 -13.90
CA PRO A 230 -18.69 -2.98 -12.65
C PRO A 230 -20.18 -3.34 -12.76
N GLU A 231 -20.79 -3.07 -13.91
CA GLU A 231 -22.18 -3.37 -14.22
C GLU A 231 -22.49 -4.87 -14.23
N GLU A 232 -21.56 -5.69 -14.73
CA GLU A 232 -21.69 -7.16 -14.72
C GLU A 232 -21.62 -7.71 -13.30
N ILE A 233 -20.67 -7.21 -12.49
CA ILE A 233 -20.54 -7.60 -11.09
C ILE A 233 -21.82 -7.24 -10.32
N VAL A 234 -22.40 -6.06 -10.55
CA VAL A 234 -23.65 -5.70 -9.88
C VAL A 234 -24.83 -6.54 -10.36
N LYS A 235 -24.90 -6.91 -11.64
CA LYS A 235 -25.93 -7.83 -12.15
C LYS A 235 -25.84 -9.19 -11.46
N ASP A 236 -24.65 -9.75 -11.32
CA ASP A 236 -24.43 -11.03 -10.64
C ASP A 236 -24.87 -10.96 -9.16
N LEU A 237 -24.54 -9.87 -8.47
CA LEU A 237 -25.02 -9.63 -7.10
C LEU A 237 -26.54 -9.47 -7.05
N ALA A 238 -27.13 -8.76 -7.99
CA ALA A 238 -28.57 -8.55 -8.07
C ALA A 238 -29.30 -9.88 -8.29
N ASP A 239 -28.82 -10.72 -9.19
CA ASP A 239 -29.39 -12.05 -9.45
C ASP A 239 -29.27 -12.95 -8.22
N LYS A 240 -28.13 -12.90 -7.53
CA LYS A 240 -27.89 -13.67 -6.31
C LYS A 240 -28.79 -13.25 -5.15
N TYR A 241 -28.96 -11.95 -4.89
CA TYR A 241 -29.64 -11.45 -3.69
C TYR A 241 -31.10 -11.03 -3.92
N LEU A 242 -31.43 -10.54 -5.12
CA LEU A 242 -32.76 -10.04 -5.47
C LEU A 242 -33.52 -11.00 -6.41
N GLY A 243 -32.83 -11.97 -7.02
CA GLY A 243 -33.42 -12.97 -7.91
C GLY A 243 -34.21 -12.31 -9.03
N LYS A 244 -35.48 -12.72 -9.20
CA LYS A 244 -36.39 -12.19 -10.23
C LYS A 244 -36.67 -10.68 -10.16
N TYR A 245 -36.22 -10.00 -9.11
CA TYR A 245 -36.37 -8.56 -8.96
C TYR A 245 -35.09 -7.79 -9.29
N GLY A 246 -33.97 -8.46 -9.55
CA GLY A 246 -32.67 -7.83 -9.83
C GLY A 246 -32.75 -6.79 -10.94
N GLU A 247 -33.19 -7.20 -12.14
CA GLU A 247 -33.32 -6.31 -13.31
C GLU A 247 -34.19 -5.06 -13.06
N LYS A 248 -35.18 -5.15 -12.17
CA LYS A 248 -36.09 -4.02 -11.87
C LYS A 248 -35.40 -2.89 -11.09
N TYR A 249 -34.34 -3.20 -10.34
CA TYR A 249 -33.66 -2.25 -9.46
C TYR A 249 -32.32 -1.78 -10.00
N LEU A 250 -31.86 -2.31 -11.13
CA LEU A 250 -30.67 -1.81 -11.82
C LEU A 250 -31.01 -0.45 -12.46
N VAL A 251 -30.28 0.59 -12.05
CA VAL A 251 -30.40 1.94 -12.61
C VAL A 251 -29.43 2.05 -13.79
N ILE A 252 -29.74 1.35 -14.88
CA ILE A 252 -28.97 1.37 -16.14
C ILE A 252 -29.54 2.42 -17.09
#